data_AF-A0A1S0U3A8-F1
#
_entry.id   AF-A0A1S0U3A8-F1
#
_cell.length_a   1.000
_cell.length_b   1.000
_cell.length_c   1.000
_cell.angle_alpha   90.00
_cell.angle_beta   90.00
_cell.angle_gamma   90.00
#
_symmetry.space_group_name_H-M   'P 1'
#
loop_
_entity.id
_entity.type
_entity.pdbx_description
1 polymer ?
#
loop_
_entity_poly.entity_id
_entity_poly.type
_entity_poly.pdbx_seq_one_letter_code
_entity_poly.pdbx_strand_id
1 'polypeptide(L)'
;MTSLNSYLITLSLEQTGIIIFMISLARSQQMMLPVDCNQASSRFLEICRQFRQFDGAPRRVQSFVAPQSQLIINAPAVPHNHQLSSAIARQPSFVSSVYDCLDLQCLCPYFRGALSPNGECHLWNGQILQRAIRKEIRMLNNSERERFLKAIRQLKASGEYNRLADIHRQEASESGAHSGPSFLLWHREFIKRMEIALRLIDPLVALPYWDSSLDQHLSDPRNSIMWSSFLMGESNLNGQVINGPFAGFTTLEGHSTITRHLGQEGHLLTDQNINMVYDKACPYPPNFSALEYYHASVHIWVGGDMKPPLTSANDPVFFLHHSFVDYIFENWRRMHQNRMERERDYPEEIISCTSSLHFANAKMRPFNLVNRQGLSNAYTDYLYTYAPRPNCNHSQPTCHSQFLFCDLRNGPAHCVSKIKLGKGCEQFVGEDACYMGVCLDGYCRPKSITSVASIGTFRVPTCDCKVNAIKGGNGWPKIAKPVVAGVTYQLMIYVAEQL
;
A
#
# COMPACT_ATOMS: atom_id res chain seq x y z
N MET A 1 -80.89 -28.45 21.61
CA MET A 1 -80.82 -29.91 21.78
C MET A 1 -79.46 -30.22 22.42
N THR A 2 -79.31 -30.11 23.76
CA THR A 2 -79.40 -31.22 24.76
C THR A 2 -78.57 -32.43 24.32
N SER A 3 -77.43 -32.76 24.94
CA SER A 3 -77.29 -33.47 26.24
C SER A 3 -75.77 -33.59 26.54
N LEU A 4 -75.17 -32.99 27.58
CA LEU A 4 -75.04 -33.44 28.97
C LEU A 4 -74.67 -34.93 29.17
N ASN A 5 -73.47 -35.17 29.72
CA ASN A 5 -73.32 -36.04 30.89
C ASN A 5 -72.08 -35.67 31.71
N SER A 6 -72.32 -35.61 33.03
CA SER A 6 -71.51 -35.09 34.12
C SER A 6 -70.40 -36.05 34.55
N TYR A 7 -69.36 -35.56 35.24
CA TYR A 7 -69.02 -35.96 36.62
C TYR A 7 -67.87 -35.08 37.16
N LEU A 8 -68.15 -34.42 38.28
CA LEU A 8 -67.19 -33.79 39.19
C LEU A 8 -66.47 -34.89 40.00
N ILE A 9 -65.17 -34.72 40.25
CA ILE A 9 -64.52 -34.87 41.57
C ILE A 9 -63.14 -34.19 41.49
N THR A 10 -62.95 -33.24 42.41
CA THR A 10 -61.73 -32.48 42.70
C THR A 10 -60.78 -33.27 43.60
N LEU A 11 -59.45 -33.18 43.41
CA LEU A 11 -58.44 -33.41 44.47
C LEU A 11 -57.08 -32.73 44.18
N SER A 12 -56.75 -31.77 45.04
CA SER A 12 -55.47 -31.21 45.54
C SER A 12 -54.29 -30.82 44.63
N LEU A 13 -54.03 -29.50 44.61
CA LEU A 13 -52.78 -28.79 44.97
C LEU A 13 -51.51 -29.65 45.17
N GLU A 14 -50.46 -29.46 44.37
CA GLU A 14 -49.37 -28.52 44.68
C GLU A 14 -48.35 -28.44 43.52
N GLN A 15 -47.95 -27.20 43.20
CA GLN A 15 -46.99 -26.82 42.18
C GLN A 15 -45.56 -27.06 42.67
N THR A 16 -44.69 -27.62 41.83
CA THR A 16 -43.31 -27.16 41.62
C THR A 16 -42.66 -27.99 40.50
N GLY A 17 -42.18 -27.33 39.44
CA GLY A 17 -41.49 -28.04 38.35
C GLY A 17 -41.48 -27.30 37.01
N ILE A 18 -40.87 -26.12 37.02
CA ILE A 18 -40.31 -25.32 35.91
C ILE A 18 -40.34 -26.01 34.51
N ILE A 19 -41.20 -25.49 33.61
CA ILE A 19 -41.09 -25.69 32.16
C ILE A 19 -40.28 -24.53 31.60
N ILE A 20 -39.03 -24.80 31.19
CA ILE A 20 -38.23 -23.88 30.37
C ILE A 20 -38.82 -23.88 28.97
N PHE A 21 -39.45 -22.78 28.57
CA PHE A 21 -39.84 -22.51 27.19
C PHE A 21 -38.57 -22.32 26.35
N MET A 22 -38.16 -23.36 25.62
CA MET A 22 -37.21 -23.24 24.52
C MET A 22 -37.92 -22.54 23.36
N ILE A 23 -37.90 -21.21 23.36
CA ILE A 23 -38.14 -20.43 22.15
C ILE A 23 -36.91 -20.64 21.27
N SER A 24 -36.96 -21.65 20.39
CA SER A 24 -36.05 -21.72 19.27
C SER A 24 -36.35 -20.54 18.35
N LEU A 25 -35.55 -19.49 18.44
CA LEU A 25 -35.39 -18.54 17.34
C LEU A 25 -34.70 -19.30 16.21
N ALA A 26 -35.50 -20.04 15.42
CA ALA A 26 -35.13 -20.44 14.09
C ALA A 26 -34.99 -19.15 13.26
N ARG A 27 -33.82 -18.52 13.33
CA ARG A 27 -33.36 -17.63 12.25
C ARG A 27 -33.29 -18.52 11.03
N SER A 28 -34.26 -18.36 10.14
CA SER A 28 -34.17 -18.85 8.78
C SER A 28 -32.81 -18.41 8.22
N GLN A 29 -31.93 -19.37 8.01
CA GLN A 29 -30.80 -19.18 7.10
C GLN A 29 -31.41 -18.99 5.71
N GLN A 30 -31.78 -17.77 5.36
CA GLN A 30 -31.82 -17.39 3.96
C GLN A 30 -30.43 -17.71 3.43
N MET A 31 -30.32 -18.71 2.55
CA MET A 31 -29.11 -18.96 1.77
C MET A 31 -28.74 -17.65 1.07
N MET A 32 -27.81 -16.89 1.64
CA MET A 32 -27.30 -15.67 1.03
C MET A 32 -26.38 -16.09 -0.11
N LEU A 33 -26.87 -15.90 -1.33
CA LEU A 33 -26.16 -16.23 -2.56
C LEU A 33 -24.95 -15.28 -2.73
N PRO A 34 -23.87 -15.74 -3.39
CA PRO A 34 -22.74 -14.88 -3.76
C PRO A 34 -23.22 -13.66 -4.55
N VAL A 35 -22.43 -12.57 -4.54
CA VAL A 35 -22.72 -11.34 -5.29
C VAL A 35 -23.13 -11.67 -6.73
N ASP A 36 -24.36 -11.32 -7.10
CA ASP A 36 -24.88 -11.48 -8.45
C ASP A 36 -24.35 -10.35 -9.34
N CYS A 37 -23.44 -10.68 -10.25
CA CYS A 37 -22.86 -9.70 -11.16
C CYS A 37 -23.89 -9.05 -12.10
N ASN A 38 -25.09 -9.63 -12.29
CA ASN A 38 -26.15 -8.99 -13.06
C ASN A 38 -26.71 -7.73 -12.37
N GLN A 39 -26.47 -7.60 -11.06
CA GLN A 39 -26.81 -6.41 -10.27
C GLN A 39 -25.67 -5.37 -10.26
N ALA A 40 -24.52 -5.69 -10.84
CA ALA A 40 -23.43 -4.75 -10.95
C ALA A 40 -23.77 -3.65 -11.95
N SER A 41 -23.50 -2.39 -11.57
CA SER A 41 -23.44 -1.32 -12.56
C SER A 41 -22.45 -1.68 -13.68
N SER A 42 -22.61 -1.11 -14.88
CA SER A 42 -21.69 -1.31 -15.99
C SER A 42 -20.22 -1.11 -15.59
N ARG A 43 -19.95 -0.17 -14.67
CA ARG A 43 -18.63 0.12 -14.09
C ARG A 43 -17.99 -1.05 -13.32
N PHE A 44 -18.79 -1.90 -12.66
CA PHE A 44 -18.28 -2.99 -11.79
C PHE A 44 -18.49 -4.38 -12.38
N LEU A 45 -19.12 -4.50 -13.54
CA LEU A 45 -19.48 -5.79 -14.12
C LEU A 45 -18.25 -6.66 -14.44
N GLU A 46 -17.21 -6.08 -15.04
CA GLU A 46 -15.97 -6.80 -15.37
C GLU A 46 -15.21 -7.20 -14.10
N ILE A 47 -15.08 -6.28 -13.13
CA ILE A 47 -14.46 -6.55 -11.82
C ILE A 47 -15.20 -7.69 -11.11
N CYS A 48 -16.53 -7.64 -11.09
CA CYS A 48 -17.34 -8.69 -10.48
C CYS A 48 -17.10 -10.05 -11.13
N ARG A 49 -17.10 -10.12 -12.47
CA ARG A 49 -16.83 -11.37 -13.20
C ARG A 49 -15.43 -11.91 -12.89
N GLN A 50 -14.43 -11.04 -12.81
CA GLN A 50 -13.07 -11.41 -12.43
C GLN A 50 -13.02 -11.96 -10.99
N PHE A 51 -13.68 -11.32 -10.03
CA PHE A 51 -13.73 -11.80 -8.65
C PHE A 51 -14.45 -13.15 -8.53
N ARG A 52 -15.52 -13.37 -9.31
CA ARG A 52 -16.18 -14.68 -9.39
C ARG A 52 -15.25 -15.75 -9.96
N GLN A 53 -14.37 -15.40 -10.90
CA GLN A 53 -13.36 -16.31 -11.44
C GLN A 53 -12.31 -16.66 -10.37
N PHE A 54 -11.83 -15.68 -9.61
CA PHE A 54 -10.85 -15.90 -8.53
C PHE A 54 -11.40 -16.70 -7.36
N ASP A 55 -12.67 -16.49 -6.95
CA ASP A 55 -13.33 -17.37 -5.96
C ASP A 55 -13.56 -18.79 -6.53
N GLY A 56 -13.86 -18.90 -7.83
CA GLY A 56 -14.15 -20.16 -8.49
C GLY A 56 -12.95 -21.07 -8.72
N ALA A 57 -11.77 -20.52 -9.02
CA ALA A 57 -10.58 -21.30 -9.36
C ALA A 57 -10.12 -22.23 -8.21
N PRO A 58 -9.94 -21.78 -6.95
CA PRO A 58 -9.59 -22.64 -5.83
C PRO A 58 -10.60 -23.76 -5.55
N ARG A 59 -11.90 -23.48 -5.74
CA ARG A 59 -12.98 -24.45 -5.50
C ARG A 59 -12.91 -25.63 -6.48
N ARG A 60 -12.53 -25.36 -7.73
CA ARG A 60 -12.35 -26.41 -8.76
C ARG A 60 -11.15 -27.30 -8.44
N VAL A 61 -10.05 -26.72 -7.94
CA VAL A 61 -8.87 -27.49 -7.55
C VAL A 61 -9.16 -28.40 -6.35
N GLN A 62 -9.94 -27.93 -5.37
CA GLN A 62 -10.33 -28.74 -4.21
C GLN A 62 -11.24 -29.92 -4.55
N SER A 63 -12.10 -29.82 -5.56
CA SER A 63 -12.95 -30.95 -6.00
C SER A 63 -12.20 -32.14 -6.58
N PHE A 64 -10.91 -32.01 -6.91
CA PHE A 64 -10.07 -33.11 -7.41
C PHE A 64 -9.16 -33.74 -6.34
N VAL A 65 -9.18 -33.21 -5.10
CA VAL A 65 -8.41 -33.77 -3.98
C VAL A 65 -9.39 -34.50 -3.06
N ALA A 66 -9.47 -35.82 -3.19
CA ALA A 66 -10.15 -36.68 -2.21
C ALA A 66 -9.60 -36.39 -0.80
N PRO A 67 -10.41 -36.48 0.26
CA PRO A 67 -9.96 -36.13 1.60
C PRO A 67 -8.83 -37.06 2.01
N GLN A 68 -7.59 -36.55 2.01
CA GLN A 68 -6.50 -37.24 2.67
C GLN A 68 -6.83 -37.22 4.17
N SER A 69 -7.15 -38.40 4.69
CA SER A 69 -7.16 -38.65 6.12
C SER A 69 -5.86 -38.13 6.70
N GLN A 70 -5.95 -37.14 7.58
CA GLN A 70 -4.82 -36.69 8.38
C GLN A 70 -4.38 -37.88 9.23
N LEU A 71 -3.31 -38.55 8.81
CA LEU A 71 -2.51 -39.39 9.70
C LEU A 71 -1.93 -38.46 10.76
N ILE A 72 -2.56 -38.43 11.93
CA ILE A 72 -2.00 -37.84 13.13
C ILE A 72 -0.81 -38.71 13.53
N ILE A 73 0.39 -38.32 13.08
CA ILE A 73 1.63 -38.88 13.61
C ILE A 73 1.87 -38.17 14.95
N ASN A 74 1.40 -38.78 16.03
CA ASN A 74 1.82 -38.38 17.37
C ASN A 74 3.32 -38.67 17.51
N ALA A 75 4.11 -37.65 17.83
CA ALA A 75 5.49 -37.85 18.25
C ALA A 75 5.51 -38.72 19.52
N PRO A 76 6.49 -39.66 19.66
CA PRO A 76 6.55 -40.53 20.83
C PRO A 76 6.77 -39.69 22.10
N ALA A 77 5.95 -39.97 23.11
CA ALA A 77 6.06 -39.35 24.42
C ALA A 77 7.43 -39.65 25.06
N VAL A 78 8.14 -38.62 25.49
CA VAL A 78 9.27 -38.76 26.43
C VAL A 78 8.71 -38.67 27.84
N PRO A 79 8.82 -39.70 28.69
CA PRO A 79 8.33 -39.65 30.06
C PRO A 79 9.29 -38.88 30.97
N HIS A 80 8.71 -38.09 31.88
CA HIS A 80 9.32 -37.45 33.05
C HIS A 80 10.22 -36.22 32.80
N ASN A 81 9.65 -35.02 32.98
CA ASN A 81 10.12 -34.16 34.07
C ASN A 81 9.09 -33.09 34.45
N HIS A 82 8.78 -33.02 35.75
CA HIS A 82 7.96 -31.99 36.36
C HIS A 82 8.80 -30.74 36.65
N GLN A 83 8.15 -29.57 36.58
CA GLN A 83 8.58 -28.26 37.09
C GLN A 83 9.76 -27.58 36.38
N LEU A 84 9.50 -26.37 35.86
CA LEU A 84 10.23 -25.15 36.23
C LEU A 84 9.50 -23.90 35.70
N SER A 85 9.25 -22.96 36.61
CA SER A 85 8.64 -21.66 36.37
C SER A 85 9.55 -20.70 35.59
N SER A 86 8.89 -19.62 35.14
CA SER A 86 9.34 -18.41 34.47
C SER A 86 10.70 -17.81 34.86
N ALA A 87 11.38 -17.27 33.83
CA ALA A 87 12.51 -16.32 33.83
C ALA A 87 13.87 -16.89 33.36
N ILE A 88 13.99 -17.22 32.07
CA ILE A 88 15.28 -17.20 31.34
C ILE A 88 15.01 -16.69 29.92
N ALA A 89 15.81 -15.71 29.48
CA ALA A 89 15.74 -15.05 28.18
C ALA A 89 15.76 -16.08 27.03
N ARG A 90 14.64 -16.17 26.31
CA ARG A 90 14.59 -16.96 25.08
C ARG A 90 15.24 -16.14 23.98
N GLN A 91 16.41 -16.61 23.53
CA GLN A 91 16.92 -16.27 22.20
C GLN A 91 15.78 -16.39 21.17
N PRO A 92 15.69 -15.51 20.16
CA PRO A 92 14.59 -15.56 19.22
C PRO A 92 14.63 -16.92 18.52
N SER A 93 13.54 -17.66 18.67
CA SER A 93 13.17 -18.80 17.84
C SER A 93 13.57 -18.54 16.39
N PHE A 94 14.30 -19.48 15.79
CA PHE A 94 14.79 -19.46 14.41
C PHE A 94 13.83 -18.74 13.46
N VAL A 95 14.19 -17.52 13.05
CA VAL A 95 13.43 -16.74 12.06
C VAL A 95 13.89 -17.23 10.68
N SER A 96 13.02 -17.90 9.94
CA SER A 96 13.35 -18.53 8.64
C SER A 96 13.76 -17.52 7.56
N SER A 97 13.30 -16.27 7.66
CA SER A 97 13.59 -15.19 6.72
C SER A 97 13.45 -13.83 7.40
N VAL A 98 14.26 -12.83 7.00
CA VAL A 98 14.10 -11.43 7.42
C VAL A 98 12.66 -10.92 7.26
N TYR A 99 11.94 -11.44 6.26
CA TYR A 99 10.56 -11.09 5.96
C TYR A 99 9.54 -11.59 6.98
N ASP A 100 9.92 -12.53 7.85
CA ASP A 100 9.06 -13.07 8.90
C ASP A 100 9.15 -12.24 10.19
N CYS A 101 10.08 -11.28 10.26
CA CYS A 101 10.16 -10.34 11.38
C CYS A 101 8.90 -9.45 11.48
N LEU A 102 8.49 -9.19 12.73
CA LEU A 102 7.34 -8.34 13.06
C LEU A 102 7.70 -7.19 14.02
N ASP A 103 8.98 -7.01 14.33
CA ASP A 103 9.48 -5.89 15.12
C ASP A 103 10.91 -5.48 14.70
N LEU A 104 11.36 -4.32 15.22
CA LEU A 104 12.68 -3.78 14.92
C LEU A 104 13.83 -4.55 15.56
N GLN A 105 13.57 -5.29 16.64
CA GLN A 105 14.61 -6.08 17.32
C GLN A 105 15.02 -7.28 16.46
N CYS A 106 14.03 -7.98 15.90
CA CYS A 106 14.21 -9.05 14.93
C CYS A 106 14.92 -8.57 13.66
N LEU A 107 14.56 -7.38 13.17
CA LEU A 107 15.16 -6.80 11.96
C LEU A 107 16.59 -6.27 12.17
N CYS A 108 16.96 -5.95 13.41
CA CYS A 108 18.21 -5.22 13.70
C CYS A 108 19.47 -5.88 13.10
N PRO A 109 19.70 -7.19 13.27
CA PRO A 109 20.90 -7.83 12.73
C PRO A 109 20.96 -7.76 11.19
N TYR A 110 19.80 -7.82 10.52
CA TYR A 110 19.71 -7.76 9.05
C TYR A 110 20.04 -6.37 8.51
N PHE A 111 19.75 -5.31 9.27
CA PHE A 111 20.15 -3.93 8.94
C PHE A 111 21.58 -3.59 9.39
N ARG A 112 22.39 -4.60 9.75
CA ARG A 112 23.75 -4.42 10.29
C ARG A 112 23.77 -3.51 11.51
N GLY A 113 22.70 -3.58 12.31
CA GLY A 113 22.60 -2.88 13.58
C GLY A 113 23.02 -3.74 14.76
N ALA A 114 23.28 -3.08 15.88
CA ALA A 114 23.53 -3.71 17.17
C ALA A 114 22.40 -3.36 18.14
N LEU A 115 21.89 -4.37 18.86
CA LEU A 115 20.90 -4.17 19.90
C LEU A 115 21.57 -3.65 21.18
N SER A 116 21.04 -2.57 21.72
CA SER A 116 21.38 -2.08 23.05
C SER A 116 20.63 -2.85 24.15
N PRO A 117 21.04 -2.73 25.42
CA PRO A 117 20.36 -3.41 26.54
C PRO A 117 18.89 -3.02 26.74
N ASN A 118 18.47 -1.84 26.28
CA ASN A 118 17.07 -1.38 26.31
C ASN A 118 16.26 -1.82 25.06
N GLY A 119 16.86 -2.61 24.15
CA GLY A 119 16.18 -3.13 22.96
C GLY A 119 16.12 -2.17 21.78
N GLU A 120 16.88 -1.07 21.81
CA GLU A 120 17.01 -0.17 20.65
C GLU A 120 18.02 -0.75 19.65
N CYS A 121 17.71 -0.60 18.35
CA CYS A 121 18.61 -1.03 17.30
C CYS A 121 19.45 0.16 16.82
N HIS A 122 20.75 0.12 17.10
CA HIS A 122 21.70 1.13 16.65
C HIS A 122 22.36 0.70 15.35
N LEU A 123 22.15 1.48 14.29
CA LEU A 123 22.74 1.27 12.97
C LEU A 123 24.23 1.65 12.97
N TRP A 124 24.97 1.12 12.00
CA TRP A 124 26.41 1.37 11.81
C TRP A 124 26.81 2.84 11.68
N ASN A 125 25.86 3.72 11.33
CA ASN A 125 26.05 5.16 11.20
C ASN A 125 25.65 5.96 12.47
N GLY A 126 25.37 5.27 13.58
CA GLY A 126 24.97 5.88 14.85
C GLY A 126 23.49 6.24 14.96
N GLN A 127 22.70 6.06 13.90
CA GLN A 127 21.25 6.30 13.95
C GLN A 127 20.54 5.14 14.63
N ILE A 128 19.48 5.45 15.38
CA ILE A 128 18.58 4.43 15.91
C ILE A 128 17.59 4.07 14.79
N LEU A 129 17.44 2.77 14.51
CA LEU A 129 16.43 2.28 13.59
C LEU A 129 15.04 2.60 14.15
N GLN A 130 14.25 3.33 13.37
CA GLN A 130 12.90 3.72 13.73
C GLN A 130 11.87 2.97 12.89
N ARG A 131 10.61 2.98 13.34
CA ARG A 131 9.47 2.54 12.54
C ARG A 131 9.37 3.40 11.27
N ALA A 132 8.96 2.80 10.16
CA ALA A 132 8.73 3.54 8.93
C ALA A 132 7.52 4.48 9.11
N ILE A 133 7.59 5.70 8.57
CA ILE A 133 6.44 6.60 8.46
C ILE A 133 6.05 6.63 6.99
N ARG A 134 5.01 5.88 6.61
CA ARG A 134 4.47 5.87 5.26
C ARG A 134 3.73 7.17 5.01
N LYS A 135 4.21 7.95 4.04
CA LYS A 135 3.66 9.25 3.66
C LYS A 135 3.08 9.18 2.26
N GLU A 136 2.17 10.09 1.96
CA GLU A 136 1.74 10.31 0.58
C GLU A 136 2.97 10.68 -0.27
N ILE A 137 3.14 10.07 -1.45
CA ILE A 137 4.36 10.17 -2.27
C ILE A 137 4.73 11.63 -2.64
N ARG A 138 3.73 12.49 -2.87
CA ARG A 138 3.88 13.93 -3.14
C ARG A 138 4.14 14.74 -1.87
N MET A 139 4.02 14.16 -0.68
CA MET A 139 4.39 14.76 0.61
C MET A 139 5.83 14.41 1.04
N LEU A 140 6.53 13.53 0.32
CA LEU A 140 7.93 13.26 0.59
C LEU A 140 8.80 14.49 0.29
N ASN A 141 9.72 14.79 1.21
CA ASN A 141 10.77 15.77 0.93
C ASN A 141 11.75 15.22 -0.13
N ASN A 142 12.64 16.07 -0.64
CA ASN A 142 13.56 15.69 -1.72
C ASN A 142 14.48 14.51 -1.33
N SER A 143 15.02 14.49 -0.11
CA SER A 143 15.87 13.39 0.37
C SER A 143 15.09 12.09 0.52
N GLU A 144 13.88 12.12 1.09
CA GLU A 144 13.03 10.94 1.24
C GLU A 144 12.67 10.34 -0.13
N ARG A 145 12.25 11.20 -1.07
CA ARG A 145 11.90 10.78 -2.43
C ARG A 145 13.10 10.20 -3.16
N GLU A 146 14.27 10.83 -3.08
CA GLU A 146 15.48 10.31 -3.70
C GLU A 146 15.88 8.95 -3.14
N ARG A 147 15.83 8.77 -1.81
CA ARG A 147 16.13 7.49 -1.15
C ARG A 147 15.16 6.39 -1.61
N PHE A 148 13.86 6.67 -1.63
CA PHE A 148 12.86 5.71 -2.10
C PHE A 148 13.09 5.32 -3.57
N LEU A 149 13.22 6.30 -4.47
CA LEU A 149 13.41 6.05 -5.91
C LEU A 149 14.75 5.38 -6.22
N LYS A 150 15.80 5.64 -5.42
CA LYS A 150 17.08 4.95 -5.54
C LYS A 150 16.97 3.51 -5.03
N ALA A 151 16.37 3.29 -3.86
CA ALA A 151 16.23 1.97 -3.25
C ALA A 151 15.42 1.02 -4.15
N ILE A 152 14.29 1.47 -4.70
CA ILE A 152 13.46 0.62 -5.57
C ILE A 152 14.14 0.26 -6.89
N ARG A 153 14.95 1.17 -7.47
CA ARG A 153 15.76 0.87 -8.66
C ARG A 153 16.86 -0.13 -8.36
N GLN A 154 17.52 -0.01 -7.21
CA GLN A 154 18.51 -0.99 -6.76
C GLN A 154 17.86 -2.35 -6.49
N LEU A 155 16.66 -2.37 -5.91
CA LEU A 155 15.89 -3.58 -5.70
C LEU A 155 15.46 -4.25 -7.01
N LYS A 156 15.15 -3.45 -8.04
CA LYS A 156 14.91 -3.93 -9.39
C LYS A 156 16.17 -4.54 -10.01
N ALA A 157 17.29 -3.85 -9.90
CA ALA A 157 18.57 -4.30 -10.46
C ALA A 157 19.11 -5.58 -9.79
N SER A 158 18.80 -5.82 -8.51
CA SER A 158 19.20 -7.06 -7.81
C SER A 158 18.34 -8.27 -8.18
N GLY A 159 17.23 -8.09 -8.90
CA GLY A 159 16.24 -9.13 -9.18
C GLY A 159 15.27 -9.39 -8.02
N GLU A 160 15.50 -8.82 -6.84
CA GLU A 160 14.64 -9.04 -5.67
C GLU A 160 13.25 -8.43 -5.86
N TYR A 161 13.12 -7.30 -6.56
CA TYR A 161 11.82 -6.76 -6.96
C TYR A 161 11.04 -7.77 -7.79
N ASN A 162 11.70 -8.42 -8.77
CA ASN A 162 11.05 -9.40 -9.65
C ASN A 162 10.61 -10.62 -8.85
N ARG A 163 11.44 -11.09 -7.91
CA ARG A 163 11.08 -12.19 -7.01
C ARG A 163 9.85 -11.85 -6.17
N LEU A 164 9.75 -10.62 -5.66
CA LEU A 164 8.59 -10.16 -4.90
C LEU A 164 7.35 -10.00 -5.79
N ALA A 165 7.48 -9.39 -6.97
CA ALA A 165 6.38 -9.26 -7.93
C ALA A 165 5.83 -10.63 -8.37
N ASP A 166 6.70 -11.61 -8.52
CA ASP A 166 6.33 -12.97 -8.89
C ASP A 166 5.49 -13.68 -7.81
N ILE A 167 5.67 -13.34 -6.53
CA ILE A 167 4.79 -13.84 -5.46
C ILE A 167 3.35 -13.44 -5.73
N HIS A 168 3.10 -12.16 -6.05
CA HIS A 168 1.74 -11.71 -6.37
C HIS A 168 1.20 -12.38 -7.63
N ARG A 169 2.02 -12.53 -8.68
CA ARG A 169 1.64 -13.27 -9.89
C ARG A 169 1.19 -14.70 -9.61
N GLN A 170 1.94 -15.45 -8.79
CA GLN A 170 1.63 -16.85 -8.45
C GLN A 170 0.34 -16.95 -7.62
N GLU A 171 0.08 -15.97 -6.76
CA GLU A 171 -1.06 -15.97 -5.85
C GLU A 171 -2.27 -15.18 -6.39
N ALA A 172 -2.18 -14.57 -7.58
CA ALA A 172 -3.20 -13.63 -8.07
C ALA A 172 -4.60 -14.27 -8.24
N SER A 173 -4.67 -15.52 -8.70
CA SER A 173 -5.93 -16.20 -9.04
C SER A 173 -6.25 -17.45 -8.23
N GLU A 174 -5.28 -18.00 -7.47
CA GLU A 174 -5.41 -19.32 -6.82
C GLU A 174 -5.06 -19.29 -5.32
N SER A 175 -5.28 -18.16 -4.67
CA SER A 175 -4.92 -17.94 -3.26
C SER A 175 -6.00 -17.18 -2.48
N GLY A 176 -5.69 -16.87 -1.21
CA GLY A 176 -6.47 -15.92 -0.40
C GLY A 176 -6.16 -14.44 -0.68
N ALA A 177 -5.42 -14.10 -1.75
CA ALA A 177 -4.98 -12.74 -2.02
C ALA A 177 -6.10 -11.82 -2.51
N HIS A 178 -7.12 -12.33 -3.20
CA HIS A 178 -8.22 -11.54 -3.78
C HIS A 178 -9.57 -12.23 -3.59
N SER A 179 -10.67 -11.48 -3.70
CA SER A 179 -12.05 -11.97 -3.75
C SER A 179 -12.53 -12.63 -2.46
N GLY A 180 -12.05 -12.13 -1.31
CA GLY A 180 -12.47 -12.62 -0.02
C GLY A 180 -11.81 -11.90 1.17
N PRO A 181 -12.17 -12.27 2.41
CA PRO A 181 -11.82 -11.51 3.61
C PRO A 181 -10.32 -11.40 3.91
N SER A 182 -9.49 -12.32 3.40
CA SER A 182 -8.04 -12.22 3.55
C SER A 182 -7.37 -11.23 2.60
N PHE A 183 -8.06 -10.62 1.63
CA PHE A 183 -7.49 -9.67 0.66
C PHE A 183 -6.64 -8.57 1.31
N LEU A 184 -7.20 -7.87 2.31
CA LEU A 184 -6.52 -6.76 2.99
C LEU A 184 -5.31 -7.25 3.78
N LEU A 185 -5.44 -8.42 4.43
CA LEU A 185 -4.40 -8.97 5.29
C LEU A 185 -3.23 -9.55 4.49
N TRP A 186 -3.54 -10.21 3.37
CA TRP A 186 -2.54 -10.73 2.44
C TRP A 186 -1.71 -9.58 1.85
N HIS A 187 -2.38 -8.54 1.35
CA HIS A 187 -1.68 -7.40 0.77
C HIS A 187 -0.91 -6.58 1.81
N ARG A 188 -1.41 -6.45 3.05
CA ARG A 188 -0.68 -5.85 4.18
C ARG A 188 0.65 -6.57 4.44
N GLU A 189 0.61 -7.89 4.53
CA GLU A 189 1.82 -8.70 4.70
C GLU A 189 2.75 -8.57 3.48
N PHE A 190 2.20 -8.58 2.27
CA PHE A 190 2.98 -8.45 1.05
C PHE A 190 3.73 -7.11 0.97
N ILE A 191 3.06 -5.98 1.21
CA ILE A 191 3.71 -4.66 1.17
C ILE A 191 4.66 -4.44 2.35
N LYS A 192 4.44 -5.09 3.51
CA LYS A 192 5.43 -5.14 4.61
C LYS A 192 6.73 -5.77 4.11
N ARG A 193 6.66 -6.88 3.37
CA ARG A 193 7.85 -7.55 2.82
C ARG A 193 8.57 -6.67 1.80
N MET A 194 7.83 -5.97 0.93
CA MET A 194 8.43 -4.96 0.03
C MET A 194 9.13 -3.84 0.81
N GLU A 195 8.52 -3.30 1.87
CA GLU A 195 9.14 -2.27 2.70
C GLU A 195 10.41 -2.76 3.40
N ILE A 196 10.41 -3.98 3.95
CA ILE A 196 11.63 -4.60 4.51
C ILE A 196 12.72 -4.71 3.43
N ALA A 197 12.38 -5.15 2.21
CA ALA A 197 13.33 -5.29 1.11
C ALA A 197 13.96 -3.95 0.70
N LEU A 198 13.15 -2.89 0.62
CA LEU A 198 13.64 -1.52 0.39
C LEU A 198 14.56 -1.05 1.53
N ARG A 199 14.20 -1.37 2.77
CA ARG A 199 14.96 -0.96 3.95
C ARG A 199 16.28 -1.70 4.13
N LEU A 200 16.42 -2.91 3.55
CA LEU A 200 17.70 -3.61 3.51
C LEU A 200 18.73 -2.88 2.63
N ILE A 201 18.26 -2.06 1.70
CA ILE A 201 19.08 -1.18 0.88
C ILE A 201 19.35 0.14 1.62
N ASP A 202 18.31 0.77 2.15
CA ASP A 202 18.42 2.00 2.94
C ASP A 202 17.46 1.96 4.14
N PRO A 203 17.95 1.79 5.37
CA PRO A 203 17.12 1.58 6.56
C PRO A 203 16.24 2.78 6.93
N LEU A 204 16.46 3.95 6.32
CA LEU A 204 15.65 5.16 6.50
C LEU A 204 14.47 5.27 5.51
N VAL A 205 14.37 4.37 4.53
CA VAL A 205 13.25 4.36 3.58
C VAL A 205 11.97 3.90 4.27
N ALA A 206 10.86 4.52 3.90
CA ALA A 206 9.51 4.05 4.16
C ALA A 206 8.81 3.83 2.81
N LEU A 207 7.92 2.85 2.71
CA LEU A 207 7.07 2.68 1.54
C LEU A 207 6.04 3.82 1.52
N PRO A 208 6.05 4.73 0.53
CA PRO A 208 5.03 5.76 0.44
C PRO A 208 3.71 5.17 -0.05
N TYR A 209 2.62 5.89 0.19
CA TYR A 209 1.32 5.59 -0.39
C TYR A 209 0.96 6.58 -1.50
N TRP A 210 0.13 6.14 -2.45
CA TRP A 210 -0.46 7.01 -3.47
C TRP A 210 -1.94 7.19 -3.18
N ASP A 211 -2.31 8.38 -2.74
CA ASP A 211 -3.71 8.77 -2.64
C ASP A 211 -4.23 9.23 -4.00
N SER A 212 -4.87 8.31 -4.73
CA SER A 212 -5.40 8.60 -6.06
C SER A 212 -6.57 9.57 -6.07
N SER A 213 -7.22 9.82 -4.92
CA SER A 213 -8.33 10.78 -4.87
C SER A 213 -7.84 12.22 -5.07
N LEU A 214 -6.59 12.53 -4.67
CA LEU A 214 -5.98 13.84 -4.94
C LEU A 214 -5.85 14.13 -6.44
N ASP A 215 -5.71 13.09 -7.27
CA ASP A 215 -5.68 13.20 -8.73
C ASP A 215 -7.09 13.26 -9.33
N GLN A 216 -8.06 12.61 -8.69
CA GLN A 216 -9.44 12.52 -9.16
C GLN A 216 -10.15 13.88 -9.25
N HIS A 217 -9.75 14.85 -8.43
CA HIS A 217 -10.30 16.22 -8.45
C HIS A 217 -9.91 17.02 -9.70
N LEU A 218 -8.94 16.57 -10.51
CA LEU A 218 -8.64 17.18 -11.79
C LEU A 218 -9.70 16.80 -12.84
N SER A 219 -10.07 17.73 -13.73
CA SER A 219 -10.91 17.40 -14.91
C SER A 219 -10.35 16.24 -15.72
N ASP A 220 -9.03 16.18 -15.85
CA ASP A 220 -8.31 15.09 -16.47
C ASP A 220 -7.18 14.63 -15.55
N PRO A 221 -7.40 13.57 -14.74
CA PRO A 221 -6.38 13.05 -13.82
C PRO A 221 -5.09 12.58 -14.51
N ARG A 222 -5.08 12.35 -15.83
CA ARG A 222 -3.87 12.02 -16.61
C ARG A 222 -2.88 13.19 -16.68
N ASN A 223 -3.36 14.41 -16.45
CA ASN A 223 -2.56 15.64 -16.45
C ASN A 223 -1.81 15.86 -15.13
N SER A 224 -2.10 15.06 -14.10
CA SER A 224 -1.41 15.09 -12.81
C SER A 224 0.11 14.97 -12.94
N ILE A 225 0.83 15.69 -12.07
CA ILE A 225 2.28 15.60 -11.88
C ILE A 225 2.74 14.21 -11.44
N MET A 226 1.83 13.39 -10.89
CA MET A 226 2.08 11.98 -10.57
C MET A 226 2.65 11.22 -11.78
N TRP A 227 2.12 11.50 -12.97
CA TRP A 227 2.50 10.87 -14.24
C TRP A 227 3.53 11.70 -15.01
N SER A 228 4.56 12.17 -14.30
CA SER A 228 5.69 12.91 -14.87
C SER A 228 7.01 12.18 -14.61
N SER A 229 8.07 12.58 -15.32
CA SER A 229 9.43 12.08 -15.12
C SER A 229 9.99 12.30 -13.70
N PHE A 230 9.43 13.22 -12.92
CA PHE A 230 9.84 13.47 -11.53
C PHE A 230 9.29 12.45 -10.53
N LEU A 231 8.16 11.82 -10.87
CA LEU A 231 7.45 10.88 -10.03
C LEU A 231 7.38 9.52 -10.72
N MET A 232 6.24 9.13 -11.31
CA MET A 232 6.07 7.74 -11.77
C MET A 232 6.59 7.50 -13.20
N GLY A 233 6.97 8.53 -13.94
CA GLY A 233 7.35 8.45 -15.34
C GLY A 233 6.17 8.69 -16.30
N GLU A 234 6.49 9.18 -17.49
CA GLU A 234 5.53 9.42 -18.57
C GLU A 234 5.43 8.20 -19.49
N SER A 235 4.25 8.03 -20.09
CA SER A 235 3.97 6.98 -21.07
C SER A 235 3.84 7.56 -22.49
N ASN A 236 4.34 6.82 -23.48
CA ASN A 236 4.10 7.16 -24.89
C ASN A 236 2.69 6.71 -25.36
N LEU A 237 2.38 6.88 -26.65
CA LEU A 237 1.08 6.50 -27.22
C LEU A 237 0.78 4.99 -27.11
N ASN A 238 1.82 4.15 -27.08
CA ASN A 238 1.71 2.70 -26.88
C ASN A 238 1.66 2.32 -25.38
N GLY A 239 1.58 3.30 -24.48
CA GLY A 239 1.55 3.11 -23.04
C GLY A 239 2.91 2.84 -22.37
N GLN A 240 3.98 2.65 -23.14
CA GLN A 240 5.30 2.32 -22.59
C GLN A 240 5.83 3.48 -21.74
N VAL A 241 6.31 3.18 -20.52
CA VAL A 241 6.95 4.18 -19.66
C VAL A 241 8.34 4.53 -20.20
N ILE A 242 8.51 5.76 -20.68
CA ILE A 242 9.69 6.17 -21.46
C ILE A 242 10.71 7.00 -20.68
N ASN A 243 10.34 7.53 -19.51
CA ASN A 243 11.24 8.36 -18.71
C ASN A 243 10.94 8.25 -17.21
N GLY A 244 11.70 8.99 -16.40
CA GLY A 244 11.59 8.98 -14.94
C GLY A 244 12.21 7.73 -14.31
N PRO A 245 11.95 7.49 -13.01
CA PRO A 245 12.64 6.47 -12.23
C PRO A 245 12.30 5.03 -12.65
N PHE A 246 11.20 4.83 -13.38
CA PHE A 246 10.71 3.51 -13.78
C PHE A 246 10.88 3.22 -15.28
N ALA A 247 11.54 4.11 -16.03
CA ALA A 247 11.92 3.82 -17.41
C ALA A 247 12.83 2.58 -17.47
N GLY A 248 12.55 1.68 -18.41
CA GLY A 248 13.31 0.44 -18.57
C GLY A 248 13.08 -0.60 -17.48
N PHE A 249 12.03 -0.46 -16.66
CA PHE A 249 11.60 -1.53 -15.76
C PHE A 249 11.07 -2.69 -16.59
N THR A 250 11.88 -3.73 -16.78
CA THR A 250 11.50 -4.93 -17.50
C THR A 250 10.39 -5.70 -16.78
N THR A 251 9.52 -6.38 -17.52
CA THR A 251 8.42 -7.15 -16.92
C THR A 251 8.82 -8.62 -16.73
N LEU A 252 8.07 -9.35 -15.89
CA LEU A 252 8.25 -10.79 -15.71
C LEU A 252 7.96 -11.61 -16.98
N GLU A 253 7.24 -11.03 -17.93
CA GLU A 253 6.93 -11.57 -19.26
C GLU A 253 8.08 -11.36 -20.25
N GLY A 254 9.12 -10.62 -19.86
CA GLY A 254 10.29 -10.34 -20.71
C GLY A 254 10.16 -9.09 -21.57
N HIS A 255 9.14 -8.25 -21.35
CA HIS A 255 9.06 -6.95 -22.02
C HIS A 255 10.14 -6.00 -21.48
N SER A 256 10.67 -5.14 -22.36
CA SER A 256 11.76 -4.23 -22.03
C SER A 256 11.35 -3.07 -21.11
N THR A 257 10.06 -2.82 -20.97
CA THR A 257 9.49 -1.77 -20.12
C THR A 257 8.06 -2.09 -19.72
N ILE A 258 7.64 -1.60 -18.57
CA ILE A 258 6.23 -1.55 -18.16
C ILE A 258 5.40 -0.62 -19.06
N THR A 259 4.10 -0.88 -19.10
CA THR A 259 3.09 -0.15 -19.87
C THR A 259 1.98 0.38 -18.95
N ARG A 260 1.42 1.54 -19.30
CA ARG A 260 0.27 2.19 -18.65
C ARG A 260 -0.63 2.82 -19.69
N HIS A 261 -1.94 2.61 -19.56
CA HIS A 261 -2.98 3.14 -20.45
C HIS A 261 -3.96 4.01 -19.64
N LEU A 262 -3.43 5.10 -19.08
CA LEU A 262 -4.11 5.91 -18.07
C LEU A 262 -5.50 6.39 -18.54
N GLY A 263 -6.51 6.09 -17.73
CA GLY A 263 -7.88 6.62 -17.87
C GLY A 263 -8.62 6.19 -19.13
N GLN A 264 -8.19 5.12 -19.81
CA GLN A 264 -8.99 4.52 -20.90
C GLN A 264 -10.22 3.78 -20.34
N GLU A 265 -10.04 3.17 -19.18
CA GLU A 265 -11.05 2.41 -18.44
C GLU A 265 -10.91 2.72 -16.95
N GLY A 266 -11.83 2.20 -16.13
CA GLY A 266 -11.73 2.35 -14.68
C GLY A 266 -11.77 3.80 -14.20
N HIS A 267 -11.61 3.98 -12.90
CA HIS A 267 -11.67 5.29 -12.26
C HIS A 267 -10.83 5.30 -10.98
N LEU A 268 -10.30 6.47 -10.64
CA LEU A 268 -9.61 6.70 -9.38
C LEU A 268 -10.58 6.68 -8.19
N LEU A 269 -10.03 6.49 -6.98
CA LEU A 269 -10.79 6.65 -5.73
C LEU A 269 -11.35 8.06 -5.64
N THR A 270 -12.56 8.20 -5.09
CA THR A 270 -13.13 9.49 -4.69
C THR A 270 -13.18 9.58 -3.16
N ASP A 271 -13.25 10.78 -2.60
CA ASP A 271 -13.47 10.95 -1.15
C ASP A 271 -14.78 10.29 -0.70
N GLN A 272 -15.82 10.30 -1.55
CA GLN A 272 -17.07 9.60 -1.27
C GLN A 272 -16.86 8.08 -1.18
N ASN A 273 -16.05 7.49 -2.05
CA ASN A 273 -15.73 6.06 -1.98
C ASN A 273 -15.01 5.72 -0.68
N ILE A 274 -14.06 6.57 -0.26
CA ILE A 274 -13.32 6.38 0.99
C ILE A 274 -14.25 6.52 2.20
N ASN A 275 -15.09 7.56 2.24
CA ASN A 275 -16.04 7.78 3.34
C ASN A 275 -17.06 6.64 3.44
N MET A 276 -17.56 6.10 2.32
CA MET A 276 -18.44 4.92 2.36
C MET A 276 -17.77 3.67 2.95
N VAL A 277 -16.45 3.52 2.80
CA VAL A 277 -15.70 2.45 3.45
C VAL A 277 -15.58 2.73 4.95
N TYR A 278 -15.36 3.98 5.35
CA TYR A 278 -15.32 4.36 6.76
C TYR A 278 -16.69 4.23 7.43
N ASP A 279 -17.79 4.67 6.83
CA ASP A 279 -19.10 4.71 7.49
C ASP A 279 -19.74 3.34 7.71
N LYS A 280 -19.25 2.30 7.03
CA LYS A 280 -19.82 0.95 7.09
C LYS A 280 -18.97 0.04 7.97
N ALA A 281 -19.63 -0.73 8.85
CA ALA A 281 -19.05 -1.98 9.32
C ALA A 281 -18.80 -2.91 8.11
N CYS A 282 -17.73 -3.71 8.10
CA CYS A 282 -17.38 -4.61 6.99
C CYS A 282 -18.63 -5.38 6.52
N PRO A 283 -19.20 -5.07 5.35
CA PRO A 283 -20.47 -5.65 4.96
C PRO A 283 -20.29 -7.13 4.65
N TYR A 284 -21.06 -7.96 5.34
CA TYR A 284 -21.19 -9.38 5.05
C TYR A 284 -22.65 -9.68 4.63
N PRO A 285 -22.91 -10.20 3.42
CA PRO A 285 -21.94 -10.50 2.36
C PRO A 285 -21.31 -9.22 1.77
N PRO A 286 -20.12 -9.31 1.14
CA PRO A 286 -19.51 -8.17 0.46
C PRO A 286 -20.44 -7.66 -0.63
N ASN A 287 -20.44 -6.35 -0.87
CA ASN A 287 -21.20 -5.70 -1.93
C ASN A 287 -20.26 -4.84 -2.79
N PHE A 288 -20.80 -4.17 -3.79
CA PHE A 288 -20.01 -3.30 -4.69
C PHE A 288 -19.42 -2.03 -4.00
N SER A 289 -19.65 -1.84 -2.70
CA SER A 289 -18.97 -0.82 -1.89
C SER A 289 -17.82 -1.37 -1.04
N ALA A 290 -17.48 -2.66 -1.17
CA ALA A 290 -16.28 -3.19 -0.54
C ALA A 290 -15.03 -2.53 -1.14
N LEU A 291 -14.04 -2.26 -0.29
CA LEU A 291 -12.81 -1.58 -0.66
C LEU A 291 -12.07 -2.24 -1.84
N GLU A 292 -12.16 -3.57 -1.98
CA GLU A 292 -11.55 -4.32 -3.09
C GLU A 292 -12.10 -3.89 -4.47
N TYR A 293 -13.40 -3.56 -4.59
CA TYR A 293 -13.97 -3.07 -5.86
C TYR A 293 -13.42 -1.69 -6.24
N TYR A 294 -13.31 -0.78 -5.26
CA TYR A 294 -12.74 0.55 -5.50
C TYR A 294 -11.24 0.47 -5.80
N HIS A 295 -10.52 -0.42 -5.11
CA HIS A 295 -9.12 -0.74 -5.39
C HIS A 295 -8.93 -1.27 -6.81
N ALA A 296 -9.76 -2.22 -7.26
CA ALA A 296 -9.68 -2.79 -8.61
C ALA A 296 -9.95 -1.75 -9.69
N SER A 297 -10.86 -0.80 -9.44
CA SER A 297 -11.13 0.32 -10.34
C SER A 297 -9.88 1.18 -10.62
N VAL A 298 -8.99 1.35 -9.63
CA VAL A 298 -7.73 2.09 -9.80
C VAL A 298 -6.71 1.30 -10.61
N HIS A 299 -6.61 -0.02 -10.40
CA HIS A 299 -5.78 -0.89 -11.24
C HIS A 299 -6.14 -0.76 -12.72
N ILE A 300 -7.43 -0.84 -13.03
CA ILE A 300 -7.96 -0.68 -14.38
C ILE A 300 -7.71 0.74 -14.91
N TRP A 301 -7.81 1.76 -14.05
CA TRP A 301 -7.54 3.15 -14.44
C TRP A 301 -6.09 3.39 -14.87
N VAL A 302 -5.11 2.80 -14.17
CA VAL A 302 -3.71 2.90 -14.61
C VAL A 302 -3.51 2.14 -15.92
N GLY A 303 -4.19 1.01 -16.10
CA GLY A 303 -4.14 0.24 -17.33
C GLY A 303 -2.77 -0.42 -17.57
N GLY A 304 -2.56 -0.97 -18.76
CA GLY A 304 -1.32 -1.67 -19.12
C GLY A 304 -1.03 -2.81 -18.13
N ASP A 305 0.20 -2.87 -17.62
CA ASP A 305 0.61 -3.91 -16.67
C ASP A 305 -0.20 -3.86 -15.36
N MET A 306 -0.66 -2.68 -14.93
CA MET A 306 -1.46 -2.52 -13.70
C MET A 306 -2.86 -3.12 -13.78
N LYS A 307 -3.42 -3.36 -14.98
CA LYS A 307 -4.80 -3.86 -15.13
C LYS A 307 -4.94 -5.35 -14.80
N PRO A 308 -4.17 -6.28 -15.41
CA PRO A 308 -4.27 -7.70 -15.08
C PRO A 308 -3.64 -8.00 -13.71
N PRO A 309 -4.31 -8.75 -12.82
CA PRO A 309 -3.73 -9.13 -11.54
C PRO A 309 -2.43 -9.94 -11.65
N LEU A 310 -2.22 -10.68 -12.75
CA LEU A 310 -0.98 -11.45 -12.97
C LEU A 310 0.25 -10.58 -13.27
N THR A 311 0.04 -9.35 -13.74
CA THR A 311 1.11 -8.45 -14.20
C THR A 311 1.23 -7.20 -13.35
N SER A 312 0.25 -6.90 -12.50
CA SER A 312 0.13 -5.60 -11.83
C SER A 312 1.31 -5.26 -10.95
N ALA A 313 1.91 -6.24 -10.28
CA ALA A 313 3.12 -6.04 -9.48
C ALA A 313 4.40 -5.75 -10.30
N ASN A 314 4.37 -5.88 -11.64
CA ASN A 314 5.47 -5.40 -12.50
C ASN A 314 5.68 -3.89 -12.34
N ASP A 315 4.59 -3.12 -12.17
CA ASP A 315 4.62 -1.66 -12.03
C ASP A 315 4.80 -1.26 -10.55
N PRO A 316 5.84 -0.47 -10.21
CA PRO A 316 6.05 0.02 -8.84
C PRO A 316 4.87 0.78 -8.23
N VAL A 317 3.98 1.37 -9.05
CA VAL A 317 2.76 2.03 -8.58
C VAL A 317 1.84 1.07 -7.82
N PHE A 318 1.91 -0.24 -8.10
CA PHE A 318 1.21 -1.29 -7.35
C PHE A 318 1.40 -1.13 -5.84
N PHE A 319 2.65 -0.99 -5.39
CA PHE A 319 2.97 -0.98 -3.97
C PHE A 319 2.53 0.32 -3.29
N LEU A 320 2.55 1.43 -4.01
CA LEU A 320 2.04 2.73 -3.53
C LEU A 320 0.51 2.70 -3.40
N HIS A 321 -0.19 2.11 -4.38
CA HIS A 321 -1.63 1.94 -4.37
C HIS A 321 -2.06 1.04 -3.20
N HIS A 322 -1.45 -0.14 -3.07
CA HIS A 322 -1.75 -1.05 -1.96
C HIS A 322 -1.36 -0.49 -0.58
N SER A 323 -0.33 0.36 -0.50
CA SER A 323 -0.05 1.09 0.74
C SER A 323 -1.16 2.09 1.09
N PHE A 324 -1.88 2.65 0.12
CA PHE A 324 -3.04 3.51 0.39
C PHE A 324 -4.29 2.70 0.74
N VAL A 325 -4.48 1.52 0.13
CA VAL A 325 -5.54 0.58 0.54
C VAL A 325 -5.35 0.14 1.99
N ASP A 326 -4.11 -0.18 2.40
CA ASP A 326 -3.82 -0.51 3.80
C ASP A 326 -3.98 0.69 4.75
N TYR A 327 -3.67 1.91 4.29
CA TYR A 327 -3.98 3.15 5.02
C TYR A 327 -5.48 3.28 5.32
N ILE A 328 -6.33 3.08 4.32
CA ILE A 328 -7.80 3.13 4.47
C ILE A 328 -8.25 2.03 5.43
N PHE A 329 -7.76 0.80 5.27
CA PHE A 329 -8.11 -0.30 6.16
C PHE A 329 -7.71 -0.02 7.61
N GLU A 330 -6.48 0.45 7.85
CA GLU A 330 -6.02 0.73 9.22
C GLU A 330 -6.81 1.86 9.88
N ASN A 331 -7.19 2.89 9.13
CA ASN A 331 -8.06 3.94 9.66
C ASN A 331 -9.45 3.43 9.99
N TRP A 332 -10.04 2.60 9.13
CA TRP A 332 -11.32 1.95 9.42
C TRP A 332 -11.26 1.16 10.73
N ARG A 333 -10.20 0.33 10.91
CA ARG A 333 -9.99 -0.44 12.14
C ARG A 333 -9.88 0.46 13.37
N ARG A 334 -9.19 1.61 13.26
CA ARG A 334 -9.04 2.55 14.37
C ARG A 334 -10.35 3.28 14.72
N MET A 335 -11.24 3.47 13.76
CA MET A 335 -12.54 4.10 13.95
C MET A 335 -13.58 3.12 14.53
N HIS A 336 -13.52 1.84 14.17
CA HIS A 336 -14.59 0.87 14.46
C HIS A 336 -14.23 -0.17 15.51
N GLN A 337 -12.94 -0.40 15.75
CA GLN A 337 -12.48 -1.50 16.59
C GLN A 337 -11.57 -0.97 17.69
N ASN A 338 -11.83 -1.41 18.92
CA ASN A 338 -10.87 -1.26 20.01
C ASN A 338 -9.62 -2.13 19.77
N ARG A 339 -8.58 -1.95 20.61
CA ARG A 339 -7.29 -2.66 20.43
C ARG A 339 -7.42 -4.18 20.40
N MET A 340 -8.34 -4.76 21.17
CA MET A 340 -8.53 -6.21 21.25
C MET A 340 -9.34 -6.75 20.07
N GLU A 341 -10.40 -6.05 19.66
CA GLU A 341 -11.21 -6.40 18.48
C GLU A 341 -10.34 -6.45 17.23
N ARG A 342 -9.44 -5.47 17.09
CA ARG A 342 -8.47 -5.42 15.99
C ARG A 342 -7.66 -6.70 15.80
N GLU A 343 -7.41 -7.47 16.86
CA GLU A 343 -6.63 -8.73 16.82
C GLU A 343 -7.48 -9.98 16.57
N ARG A 344 -8.81 -9.87 16.66
CA ARG A 344 -9.70 -11.04 16.76
C ARG A 344 -10.86 -11.03 15.77
N ASP A 345 -11.25 -9.85 15.29
CA ASP A 345 -12.42 -9.66 14.45
C ASP A 345 -12.13 -10.09 13.00
N TYR A 346 -12.29 -11.41 12.76
CA TYR A 346 -12.20 -12.05 11.45
C TYR A 346 -13.57 -12.62 11.05
N PRO A 347 -14.02 -12.47 9.79
CA PRO A 347 -15.34 -12.94 9.36
C PRO A 347 -15.57 -14.45 9.55
N GLU A 348 -16.84 -14.84 9.71
CA GLU A 348 -17.25 -16.24 9.83
C GLU A 348 -16.89 -17.06 8.57
N GLU A 349 -16.54 -18.34 8.78
CA GLU A 349 -16.13 -19.25 7.72
C GLU A 349 -17.35 -19.86 7.01
N ILE A 350 -17.80 -19.20 5.94
CA ILE A 350 -19.00 -19.61 5.20
C ILE A 350 -18.59 -20.08 3.79
N ILE A 351 -18.55 -21.40 3.60
CA ILE A 351 -18.09 -22.06 2.37
C ILE A 351 -18.90 -21.60 1.15
N SER A 352 -20.19 -21.30 1.28
CA SER A 352 -21.00 -20.80 0.16
C SER A 352 -20.59 -19.41 -0.33
N CYS A 353 -19.90 -18.62 0.49
CA CYS A 353 -19.59 -17.22 0.22
C CYS A 353 -18.15 -17.00 -0.25
N THR A 354 -17.19 -17.77 0.26
CA THR A 354 -15.78 -17.65 -0.13
C THR A 354 -15.06 -18.98 -0.09
N SER A 355 -13.98 -19.12 -0.88
CA SER A 355 -13.15 -20.32 -0.85
C SER A 355 -12.51 -20.53 0.53
N SER A 356 -12.20 -21.78 0.87
CA SER A 356 -11.56 -22.10 2.17
C SER A 356 -10.15 -21.51 2.30
N LEU A 357 -9.54 -21.01 1.23
CA LEU A 357 -8.27 -20.28 1.30
C LEU A 357 -8.39 -18.93 2.02
N HIS A 358 -9.61 -18.41 2.17
CA HIS A 358 -9.88 -17.18 2.92
C HIS A 358 -10.25 -17.43 4.38
N PHE A 359 -10.24 -18.67 4.86
CA PHE A 359 -10.60 -18.97 6.24
C PHE A 359 -9.54 -18.50 7.22
N ALA A 360 -9.94 -18.23 8.47
CA ALA A 360 -9.10 -17.56 9.46
C ALA A 360 -7.80 -18.35 9.72
N ASN A 361 -7.91 -19.68 9.74
CA ASN A 361 -6.80 -20.62 9.97
C ASN A 361 -6.16 -21.15 8.69
N ALA A 362 -6.63 -20.74 7.51
CA ALA A 362 -5.99 -21.12 6.26
C ALA A 362 -4.61 -20.46 6.13
N LYS A 363 -3.68 -21.18 5.51
CA LYS A 363 -2.33 -20.68 5.22
C LYS A 363 -2.44 -19.45 4.31
N MET A 364 -1.86 -18.32 4.72
CA MET A 364 -1.71 -17.15 3.88
C MET A 364 -0.54 -17.38 2.92
N ARG A 365 -0.79 -18.11 1.83
CA ARG A 365 0.26 -18.54 0.89
C ARG A 365 0.93 -17.35 0.19
N PRO A 366 2.24 -17.39 -0.07
CA PRO A 366 3.21 -18.42 0.32
C PRO A 366 3.83 -18.15 1.71
N PHE A 367 3.31 -17.17 2.46
CA PHE A 367 3.94 -16.67 3.68
C PHE A 367 3.81 -17.64 4.85
N ASN A 368 4.75 -17.58 5.79
CA ASN A 368 4.74 -18.47 6.95
C ASN A 368 3.76 -18.05 8.05
N LEU A 369 2.51 -17.73 7.68
CA LEU A 369 1.43 -17.34 8.60
C LEU A 369 0.06 -17.82 8.11
N VAL A 370 -0.93 -17.81 9.00
CA VAL A 370 -2.35 -17.99 8.65
C VAL A 370 -3.05 -16.64 8.51
N ASN A 371 -4.17 -16.59 7.79
CA ASN A 371 -4.85 -15.33 7.45
C ASN A 371 -5.13 -14.43 8.65
N ARG A 372 -5.68 -14.99 9.74
CA ARG A 372 -6.00 -14.20 10.95
C ARG A 372 -4.79 -13.52 11.60
N GLN A 373 -3.56 -14.02 11.39
CA GLN A 373 -2.37 -13.37 11.95
C GLN A 373 -2.07 -12.03 11.27
N GLY A 374 -2.57 -11.78 10.06
CA GLY A 374 -2.46 -10.48 9.40
C GLY A 374 -3.26 -9.37 10.08
N LEU A 375 -4.16 -9.72 11.02
CA LEU A 375 -4.86 -8.75 11.88
C LEU A 375 -3.95 -8.13 12.94
N SER A 376 -2.71 -8.59 13.12
CA SER A 376 -1.92 -8.13 14.27
C SER A 376 -1.75 -6.60 14.31
N ASN A 377 -1.89 -5.99 15.49
CA ASN A 377 -1.49 -4.60 15.70
C ASN A 377 0.03 -4.43 15.62
N ALA A 378 0.81 -5.52 15.74
CA ALA A 378 2.27 -5.47 15.68
C ALA A 378 2.81 -4.85 14.39
N TYR A 379 2.09 -4.98 13.26
CA TYR A 379 2.41 -4.27 12.02
C TYR A 379 2.53 -2.75 12.25
N THR A 380 1.53 -2.15 12.92
CA THR A 380 1.48 -0.69 13.13
C THR A 380 2.07 -0.23 14.47
N ASP A 381 2.23 -1.14 15.43
CA ASP A 381 2.91 -0.87 16.69
C ASP A 381 4.43 -0.89 16.53
N TYR A 382 5.00 -1.79 15.71
CA TYR A 382 6.44 -2.03 15.71
C TYR A 382 7.15 -1.86 14.37
N LEU A 383 6.46 -1.86 13.23
CA LEU A 383 7.12 -1.77 11.93
C LEU A 383 6.91 -0.44 11.23
N TYR A 384 5.66 0.00 11.11
CA TYR A 384 5.33 1.22 10.37
C TYR A 384 4.16 1.98 10.99
N THR A 385 4.03 3.25 10.61
CA THR A 385 2.83 4.05 10.84
C THR A 385 2.53 4.87 9.59
N TYR A 386 1.39 5.54 9.58
CA TYR A 386 0.97 6.38 8.47
C TYR A 386 0.97 7.84 8.86
N ALA A 387 1.56 8.68 8.01
CA ALA A 387 1.29 10.12 8.05
C ALA A 387 -0.12 10.39 7.51
N PRO A 388 -0.84 11.38 8.05
CA PRO A 388 -2.18 11.71 7.61
C PRO A 388 -2.20 12.13 6.14
N ARG A 389 -3.37 11.97 5.49
CA ARG A 389 -3.62 12.54 4.16
C ARG A 389 -3.37 14.06 4.17
N PRO A 390 -2.81 14.63 3.10
CA PRO A 390 -2.64 16.07 2.99
C PRO A 390 -4.02 16.76 3.00
N ASN A 391 -4.12 17.88 3.71
CA ASN A 391 -5.32 18.69 3.82
C ASN A 391 -4.93 20.18 3.79
N CYS A 392 -5.91 21.03 3.54
CA CYS A 392 -5.76 22.48 3.58
C CYS A 392 -7.09 23.13 3.97
N ASN A 393 -7.07 24.43 4.24
CA ASN A 393 -8.27 25.21 4.56
C ASN A 393 -8.11 26.67 4.12
N HIS A 394 -9.17 27.47 4.24
CA HIS A 394 -9.13 28.88 3.84
C HIS A 394 -8.11 29.73 4.63
N SER A 395 -7.82 29.37 5.89
CA SER A 395 -6.83 30.09 6.73
C SER A 395 -5.39 29.68 6.41
N GLN A 396 -5.19 28.46 5.93
CA GLN A 396 -3.91 27.89 5.50
C GLN A 396 -4.08 27.24 4.13
N PRO A 397 -4.12 28.04 3.04
CA PRO A 397 -4.44 27.58 1.69
C PRO A 397 -3.23 26.90 1.02
N THR A 398 -2.56 26.02 1.74
CA THR A 398 -1.40 25.26 1.25
C THR A 398 -1.48 23.81 1.71
N CYS A 399 -1.09 22.91 0.81
CA CYS A 399 -0.97 21.48 1.11
C CYS A 399 0.42 21.09 1.62
N HIS A 400 1.30 22.08 1.86
CA HIS A 400 2.69 21.87 2.29
C HIS A 400 3.49 20.92 1.37
N SER A 401 3.18 20.93 0.07
CA SER A 401 3.87 20.15 -0.95
C SER A 401 4.05 20.98 -2.22
N GLN A 402 5.19 20.78 -2.90
CA GLN A 402 5.44 21.36 -4.21
C GLN A 402 4.61 20.70 -5.33
N PHE A 403 4.02 19.55 -5.07
CA PHE A 403 3.28 18.73 -6.05
C PHE A 403 1.77 18.75 -5.81
N LEU A 404 1.31 19.40 -4.75
CA LEU A 404 -0.11 19.58 -4.43
C LEU A 404 -0.42 21.07 -4.34
N PHE A 405 -1.66 21.44 -4.60
CA PHE A 405 -2.19 22.76 -4.33
C PHE A 405 -3.52 22.64 -3.57
N CYS A 406 -3.90 23.71 -2.87
CA CYS A 406 -5.18 23.74 -2.19
C CYS A 406 -6.23 24.25 -3.16
N ASP A 407 -7.24 23.43 -3.49
CA ASP A 407 -8.40 23.92 -4.22
C ASP A 407 -9.42 24.46 -3.23
N LEU A 408 -9.68 25.75 -3.34
CA LEU A 408 -10.64 26.49 -2.52
C LEU A 408 -11.98 26.67 -3.24
N ARG A 409 -12.12 26.12 -4.44
CA ARG A 409 -13.21 26.44 -5.34
C ARG A 409 -14.15 25.25 -5.37
N ASN A 410 -15.35 25.51 -4.86
CA ASN A 410 -16.46 24.57 -4.73
C ASN A 410 -16.30 23.59 -3.56
N GLY A 411 -17.15 23.79 -2.54
CA GLY A 411 -17.23 22.92 -1.38
C GLY A 411 -16.09 23.13 -0.38
N PRO A 412 -15.84 22.15 0.51
CA PRO A 412 -14.74 22.22 1.46
C PRO A 412 -13.39 22.28 0.78
N ALA A 413 -12.49 23.12 1.29
CA ALA A 413 -11.10 23.19 0.86
C ALA A 413 -10.43 21.81 0.94
N HIS A 414 -9.73 21.43 -0.13
CA HIS A 414 -9.08 20.13 -0.22
C HIS A 414 -7.80 20.20 -1.08
N CYS A 415 -6.90 19.25 -0.85
CA CYS A 415 -5.66 19.17 -1.60
C CYS A 415 -5.86 18.44 -2.92
N VAL A 416 -5.28 18.99 -3.99
CA VAL A 416 -5.37 18.46 -5.35
C VAL A 416 -3.97 18.34 -5.96
N SER A 417 -3.78 17.33 -6.79
CA SER A 417 -2.52 17.14 -7.52
C SER A 417 -2.23 18.29 -8.47
N LYS A 418 -1.01 18.84 -8.45
CA LYS A 418 -0.61 19.83 -9.45
C LYS A 418 -0.56 19.22 -10.86
N ILE A 419 -0.75 20.08 -11.84
CA ILE A 419 -0.87 19.76 -13.26
C ILE A 419 0.50 19.96 -13.94
N LYS A 420 0.86 19.04 -14.84
CA LYS A 420 2.07 19.12 -15.67
C LYS A 420 2.04 20.33 -16.61
N LEU A 421 3.22 20.85 -16.94
CA LEU A 421 3.34 21.88 -17.97
C LEU A 421 2.75 21.42 -19.32
N GLY A 422 2.15 22.36 -20.05
CA GLY A 422 1.47 22.12 -21.33
C GLY A 422 0.11 21.45 -21.22
N LYS A 423 -0.38 21.14 -20.01
CA LYS A 423 -1.69 20.50 -19.81
C LYS A 423 -2.76 21.48 -19.34
N GLY A 424 -4.02 21.12 -19.59
CA GLY A 424 -5.17 21.96 -19.34
C GLY A 424 -5.39 22.23 -17.84
N CYS A 425 -5.61 23.50 -17.51
CA CYS A 425 -5.86 24.02 -16.17
C CYS A 425 -7.03 25.04 -16.16
N GLU A 426 -7.83 25.11 -17.23
CA GLU A 426 -8.97 26.05 -17.38
C GLU A 426 -9.86 26.12 -16.14
N GLN A 427 -10.18 24.96 -15.57
CA GLN A 427 -11.01 24.90 -14.39
C GLN A 427 -10.31 25.43 -13.13
N PHE A 428 -9.01 25.73 -13.15
CA PHE A 428 -8.09 26.10 -12.05
C PHE A 428 -7.44 27.50 -12.23
N VAL A 429 -8.01 28.36 -13.07
CA VAL A 429 -7.50 29.73 -13.25
C VAL A 429 -7.50 30.49 -11.92
N GLY A 430 -6.37 31.13 -11.60
CA GLY A 430 -6.16 31.86 -10.35
C GLY A 430 -5.57 31.03 -9.20
N GLU A 431 -5.59 29.69 -9.31
CA GLU A 431 -5.00 28.80 -8.31
C GLU A 431 -3.54 28.44 -8.62
N ASP A 432 -2.80 27.96 -7.61
CA ASP A 432 -1.43 27.42 -7.75
C ASP A 432 -1.41 26.00 -8.34
N ALA A 433 -2.27 25.73 -9.32
CA ALA A 433 -2.53 24.39 -9.85
C ALA A 433 -1.43 23.85 -10.75
N CYS A 434 -0.57 24.69 -11.31
CA CYS A 434 0.45 24.30 -12.27
C CYS A 434 1.79 24.00 -11.58
N TYR A 435 2.33 22.81 -11.79
CA TYR A 435 3.66 22.47 -11.31
C TYR A 435 4.73 23.29 -12.04
N MET A 436 5.56 24.03 -11.30
CA MET A 436 6.60 24.93 -11.83
C MET A 436 6.09 25.94 -12.89
N GLY A 437 4.82 26.32 -12.81
CA GLY A 437 4.18 27.17 -13.81
C GLY A 437 3.04 28.01 -13.25
N VAL A 438 2.28 28.59 -14.16
CA VAL A 438 1.02 29.31 -13.90
C VAL A 438 -0.02 28.91 -14.95
N CYS A 439 -1.29 28.99 -14.59
CA CYS A 439 -2.37 28.74 -15.54
C CYS A 439 -2.58 29.98 -16.41
N LEU A 440 -2.28 29.87 -17.71
CA LEU A 440 -2.41 30.96 -18.70
C LEU A 440 -3.12 30.42 -19.95
N ASP A 441 -4.15 31.14 -20.37
CA ASP A 441 -5.03 30.76 -21.50
C ASP A 441 -5.57 29.33 -21.38
N GLY A 442 -5.84 28.87 -20.15
CA GLY A 442 -6.33 27.51 -19.90
C GLY A 442 -5.26 26.42 -19.86
N TYR A 443 -3.98 26.74 -20.01
CA TYR A 443 -2.89 25.75 -19.97
C TYR A 443 -1.81 26.11 -18.96
N CYS A 444 -1.20 25.10 -18.36
CA CYS A 444 -0.04 25.29 -17.50
C CYS A 444 1.18 25.70 -18.31
N ARG A 445 1.64 26.94 -18.12
CA ARG A 445 2.82 27.49 -18.80
C ARG A 445 3.94 27.78 -17.80
N PRO A 446 5.21 27.73 -18.23
CA PRO A 446 6.31 28.17 -17.39
C PRO A 446 6.09 29.61 -16.92
N LYS A 447 6.47 29.92 -15.68
CA LYS A 447 6.48 31.31 -15.21
C LYS A 447 7.47 32.11 -16.06
N SER A 448 6.99 33.10 -16.82
CA SER A 448 7.86 34.04 -17.51
C SER A 448 8.74 34.74 -16.47
N ILE A 449 10.06 34.60 -16.58
CA ILE A 449 11.02 35.36 -15.76
C ILE A 449 11.05 36.78 -16.33
N THR A 450 10.01 37.57 -16.08
CA THR A 450 10.04 39.01 -16.33
C THR A 450 10.50 39.70 -15.05
N SER A 451 11.71 40.27 -15.12
CA SER A 451 12.53 40.88 -14.07
C SER A 451 13.44 39.91 -13.30
N VAL A 452 14.63 39.68 -13.87
CA VAL A 452 15.83 39.64 -13.03
C VAL A 452 15.91 41.03 -12.40
N ALA A 453 15.41 41.19 -11.18
CA ALA A 453 15.94 42.25 -10.33
C ALA A 453 17.44 41.99 -10.27
N SER A 454 18.24 42.95 -10.75
CA SER A 454 19.69 42.91 -10.75
C SER A 454 20.18 42.44 -9.39
N ILE A 455 20.56 41.16 -9.30
CA ILE A 455 21.32 40.66 -8.15
C ILE A 455 22.64 41.40 -8.26
N GLY A 456 22.85 42.34 -7.34
CA GLY A 456 24.11 43.05 -7.19
C GLY A 456 25.24 42.04 -7.22
N THR A 457 26.28 42.35 -7.99
CA THR A 457 27.50 41.56 -8.12
C THR A 457 27.95 41.03 -6.76
N PHE A 458 27.71 39.76 -6.49
CA PHE A 458 28.28 39.09 -5.34
C PHE A 458 29.77 38.93 -5.64
N ARG A 459 30.62 39.70 -4.96
CA ARG A 459 32.06 39.46 -4.98
C ARG A 459 32.28 38.06 -4.41
N VAL A 460 32.71 37.13 -5.26
CA VAL A 460 33.33 35.88 -4.80
C VAL A 460 34.54 36.29 -3.97
N PRO A 461 34.65 35.91 -2.68
CA PRO A 461 35.88 36.10 -1.95
C PRO A 461 36.93 35.23 -2.65
N THR A 462 37.93 35.87 -3.24
CA THR A 462 39.13 35.17 -3.70
C THR A 462 39.80 34.57 -2.47
N CYS A 463 39.64 33.27 -2.26
CA CYS A 463 40.49 32.54 -1.34
C CYS A 463 41.91 32.56 -1.91
N ASP A 464 42.78 33.32 -1.26
CA ASP A 464 44.20 33.44 -1.57
C ASP A 464 44.91 32.16 -1.09
N CYS A 465 44.76 31.08 -1.85
CA CYS A 465 45.49 29.84 -1.60
C CYS A 465 46.94 30.02 -2.07
N LYS A 466 47.82 30.51 -1.18
CA LYS A 466 49.26 30.36 -1.35
C LYS A 466 49.61 28.87 -1.35
N VAL A 467 49.87 28.32 -2.53
CA VAL A 467 50.40 26.97 -2.68
C VAL A 467 51.88 26.99 -2.29
N ASN A 468 52.21 26.51 -1.09
CA ASN A 468 53.59 26.22 -0.73
C ASN A 468 54.00 24.93 -1.46
N ALA A 469 54.76 25.07 -2.54
CA ALA A 469 55.38 23.96 -3.24
C ALA A 469 56.52 23.36 -2.38
N ILE A 470 56.38 22.11 -1.96
CA ILE A 470 57.47 21.32 -1.38
C ILE A 470 58.25 20.68 -2.53
N LYS A 471 59.54 21.01 -2.66
CA LYS A 471 60.45 20.37 -3.64
C LYS A 471 60.66 18.89 -3.29
N GLY A 472 60.10 17.99 -4.10
CA GLY A 472 60.52 16.59 -4.17
C GLY A 472 61.59 16.45 -5.27
N GLY A 473 62.76 15.91 -4.92
CA GLY A 473 63.80 15.59 -5.89
C GLY A 473 63.31 14.55 -6.89
N ASN A 474 63.62 14.77 -8.17
CA ASN A 474 63.30 13.94 -9.35
C ASN A 474 62.05 14.38 -10.14
N GLY A 475 62.03 15.65 -10.56
CA GLY A 475 61.84 16.04 -11.97
C GLY A 475 60.54 15.71 -12.73
N TRP A 476 59.50 15.14 -12.11
CA TRP A 476 58.21 14.87 -12.78
C TRP A 476 57.02 15.34 -11.93
N PRO A 477 56.01 16.04 -12.48
CA PRO A 477 54.85 16.48 -11.71
C PRO A 477 53.95 15.28 -11.37
N LYS A 478 53.83 14.93 -10.08
CA LYS A 478 52.71 14.12 -9.59
C LYS A 478 51.49 15.03 -9.50
N ILE A 479 50.48 14.79 -10.33
CA ILE A 479 49.15 15.40 -10.16
C ILE A 479 48.52 14.78 -8.92
N ALA A 480 48.49 15.52 -7.81
CA ALA A 480 47.61 15.21 -6.70
C ALA A 480 46.17 15.46 -7.17
N LYS A 481 45.32 14.42 -7.20
CA LYS A 481 43.88 14.59 -7.42
C LYS A 481 43.31 15.34 -6.21
N PRO A 482 42.69 16.53 -6.38
CA PRO A 482 41.87 17.08 -5.33
C PRO A 482 40.55 16.31 -5.30
N VAL A 483 40.30 15.59 -4.21
CA VAL A 483 38.95 15.16 -3.83
C VAL A 483 38.23 16.41 -3.36
N VAL A 484 37.38 16.98 -4.21
CA VAL A 484 36.40 17.99 -3.81
C VAL A 484 35.08 17.27 -3.57
N ALA A 485 34.67 17.22 -2.31
CA ALA A 485 33.30 16.99 -1.91
C ALA A 485 32.49 18.25 -2.23
N GLY A 486 31.41 18.13 -3.00
CA GLY A 486 30.45 19.22 -3.17
C GLY A 486 29.84 19.34 -4.57
N VAL A 487 28.61 18.85 -4.71
CA VAL A 487 27.53 19.36 -5.56
C VAL A 487 27.90 19.79 -6.99
N THR A 488 27.84 18.86 -7.94
CA THR A 488 27.68 19.18 -9.36
C THR A 488 26.20 19.49 -9.63
N TYR A 489 25.87 20.78 -9.73
CA TYR A 489 24.67 21.20 -10.49
C TYR A 489 24.99 21.04 -11.97
N GLN A 490 24.37 20.04 -12.62
CA GLN A 490 24.43 19.90 -14.06
C GLN A 490 23.41 20.89 -14.66
N LEU A 491 23.89 22.08 -15.02
CA LEU A 491 23.15 23.07 -15.80
C LEU A 491 22.96 22.51 -17.22
N MET A 492 21.79 21.96 -17.52
CA MET A 492 21.36 21.71 -18.90
C MET A 492 20.89 23.02 -19.50
N ILE A 493 21.78 23.73 -20.19
CA ILE A 493 21.41 24.87 -21.03
C ILE A 493 20.86 24.31 -22.35
N TYR A 494 19.55 24.40 -22.55
CA TYR A 494 18.96 24.30 -23.88
C TYR A 494 19.31 25.58 -24.65
N VAL A 495 20.24 25.47 -25.60
CA VAL A 495 20.39 26.49 -26.65
C VAL A 495 19.47 26.07 -27.79
N ALA A 496 18.39 26.81 -27.98
CA ALA A 496 17.63 26.78 -29.23
C ALA A 496 18.43 27.59 -30.26
N GLU A 497 19.09 26.90 -31.19
CA GLU A 497 19.58 27.56 -32.40
C GLU A 497 18.43 27.64 -33.41
N GLN A 498 18.05 28.88 -33.73
CA GLN A 498 17.32 29.21 -34.93
C GLN A 498 18.25 29.03 -36.13
N LEU A 499 17.86 28.19 -37.08
CA LEU A 499 17.96 28.41 -38.52
C LEU A 499 16.85 27.62 -39.23
#